data_AF-A0AAD8PVI3-F1
#
_entry.id   AF-A0AAD8PVI3-F1
#
_cell.length_a   1.000
_cell.length_b   1.000
_cell.length_c   1.000
_cell.angle_alpha   90.00
_cell.angle_beta   90.00
_cell.angle_gamma   90.00
#
_symmetry.space_group_name_H-M   'P 1'
#
loop_
_entity.id
_entity.type
_entity.pdbx_description
1 polymer ?
#
loop_
_entity_poly.entity_id
_entity_poly.type
_entity_poly.pdbx_seq_one_letter_code
_entity_poly.pdbx_strand_id
1 'polypeptide(L)' 'MSQVEFVTVMATLFRKCTVEPVPRAGESADRARQRLLDLTRDSQPILTLQMNRPDEVRLRWKRR' A
#
# COMPACT_ATOMS: atom_id res chain seq x y z
N MET A 1 23.23 -1.52 -9.86
CA MET A 1 22.51 -2.79 -10.09
C MET A 1 21.15 -2.83 -9.37
N SER A 2 21.06 -2.47 -8.09
CA SER A 2 19.83 -2.53 -7.28
C SER A 2 18.58 -1.81 -7.84
N GLN A 3 18.72 -0.70 -8.57
CA GLN A 3 17.56 0.05 -9.09
C GLN A 3 16.75 -0.72 -10.15
N VAL A 4 17.43 -1.41 -11.07
CA VAL A 4 16.75 -2.18 -12.12
C VAL A 4 16.01 -3.36 -11.49
N GLU A 5 16.65 -4.04 -10.54
CA GLU A 5 16.05 -5.15 -9.79
C GLU A 5 14.80 -4.70 -9.04
N PHE A 6 14.85 -3.56 -8.35
CA PHE A 6 13.69 -3.00 -7.65
C PHE A 6 12.53 -2.73 -8.61
N VAL A 7 12.80 -2.06 -9.73
CA VAL A 7 11.77 -1.76 -10.73
C VAL A 7 11.19 -3.06 -11.32
N THR A 8 12.03 -4.05 -11.64
CA THR A 8 11.59 -5.35 -12.16
C THR A 8 10.70 -6.09 -11.17
N VAL A 9 11.04 -6.08 -9.86
CA VAL A 9 10.21 -6.69 -8.81
C VAL A 9 8.84 -6.00 -8.73
N MET A 10 8.82 -4.66 -8.64
CA MET A 10 7.56 -3.91 -8.55
C MET A 10 6.69 -4.09 -9.81
N ALA A 11 7.29 -4.05 -10.99
CA ALA A 11 6.59 -4.29 -12.25
C ALA A 11 6.01 -5.71 -12.32
N THR A 12 6.76 -6.72 -11.86
CA THR A 12 6.31 -8.11 -11.83
C THR A 12 5.16 -8.32 -10.86
N LEU A 13 5.24 -7.73 -9.66
CA LEU A 13 4.18 -7.78 -8.66
C LEU A 13 2.91 -7.10 -9.19
N PHE A 14 2.99 -5.90 -9.75
CA PHE A 14 1.82 -5.21 -10.28
C PHE A 14 1.24 -5.88 -11.54
N ARG A 15 2.05 -6.61 -12.30
CA ARG A 15 1.58 -7.42 -13.44
C ARG A 15 0.80 -8.66 -13.01
N LYS A 16 1.25 -9.36 -11.97
CA LYS A 16 0.70 -10.68 -11.56
C LYS A 16 -0.25 -10.63 -10.37
N CYS A 17 -0.21 -9.57 -9.59
CA CYS A 17 -0.93 -9.43 -8.34
C CYS A 17 -1.73 -8.12 -8.30
N THR A 18 -2.69 -8.07 -7.40
CA THR A 18 -3.28 -6.86 -6.85
C THR A 18 -2.83 -6.70 -5.41
N VAL A 19 -2.85 -5.46 -4.92
CA VAL A 19 -2.57 -5.13 -3.53
C VAL A 19 -3.85 -4.63 -2.89
N GLU A 20 -4.16 -5.12 -1.69
CA GLU A 20 -5.35 -4.70 -0.94
C GLU A 20 -5.02 -4.52 0.54
N PRO A 21 -5.70 -3.59 1.24
CA PRO A 21 -5.54 -3.44 2.68
C PRO A 21 -6.04 -4.69 3.41
N VAL A 22 -5.31 -5.10 4.45
CA VAL A 22 -5.77 -6.15 5.36
C VAL A 22 -6.88 -5.55 6.26
N PRO A 23 -8.11 -6.10 6.22
CA PRO A 23 -9.17 -5.63 7.10
C PRO A 23 -8.85 -5.96 8.55
N ARG A 24 -9.20 -5.05 9.46
CA ARG A 24 -9.25 -5.34 10.90
C ARG A 24 -10.44 -6.28 11.20
N ALA A 25 -10.44 -6.90 12.38
CA ALA A 25 -11.55 -7.76 12.79
C ALA A 25 -12.89 -6.99 12.73
N GLY A 26 -13.86 -7.53 11.98
CA GLY A 26 -15.16 -6.90 11.75
C GLY A 26 -15.18 -5.72 10.77
N GLU A 27 -14.05 -5.38 10.13
CA GLU A 27 -13.97 -4.30 9.14
C GLU A 27 -14.36 -4.81 7.75
N SER A 28 -15.23 -4.06 7.05
CA SER A 28 -15.53 -4.35 5.65
C SER A 28 -14.35 -3.95 4.74
N ALA A 29 -14.28 -4.55 3.55
CA ALA A 29 -13.25 -4.22 2.57
C ALA A 29 -13.25 -2.73 2.18
N ASP A 30 -14.42 -2.14 1.98
CA ASP A 30 -14.56 -0.72 1.64
C ASP A 30 -14.06 0.19 2.77
N ARG A 31 -14.36 -0.17 4.02
CA ARG A 31 -13.90 0.60 5.18
C ARG A 31 -12.39 0.48 5.35
N ALA A 32 -11.81 -0.70 5.11
CA ALA A 32 -10.36 -0.89 5.10
C ALA A 32 -9.68 -0.05 4.00
N ARG A 33 -10.30 0.05 2.82
CA ARG A 33 -9.84 0.90 1.71
C ARG A 33 -9.92 2.39 2.07
N GLN A 34 -11.02 2.82 2.65
CA GLN A 34 -11.20 4.21 3.07
C GLN A 34 -10.17 4.60 4.14
N ARG A 35 -9.97 3.75 5.16
CA ARG A 35 -8.94 3.95 6.19
C ARG A 35 -7.54 4.11 5.61
N LEU A 36 -7.18 3.30 4.61
CA LEU A 36 -5.88 3.42 3.94
C LEU A 36 -5.74 4.76 3.20
N LEU A 37 -6.81 5.23 2.55
CA LEU A 37 -6.82 6.53 1.88
C LEU A 37 -6.69 7.68 2.87
N ASP A 38 -7.41 7.60 4.00
CA ASP A 38 -7.36 8.63 5.04
C ASP A 38 -5.96 8.70 5.67
N LEU A 39 -5.32 7.56 5.91
CA LEU A 39 -3.94 7.49 6.38
C LEU A 39 -2.94 8.07 5.37
N THR A 40 -3.20 7.86 4.07
CA THR A 40 -2.39 8.46 2.99
C THR A 40 -2.58 9.97 2.92
N ARG A 41 -3.79 10.48 3.20
CA ARG A 41 -4.08 11.92 3.25
C ARG A 41 -3.46 12.60 4.47
N ASP A 42 -3.32 11.86 5.57
CA ASP A 42 -2.52 12.23 6.73
C ASP A 42 -1.01 12.03 6.45
N SER A 43 -0.54 12.62 5.36
CA SER A 43 0.87 12.65 4.96
C SER A 43 1.35 14.08 4.82
N GLN A 44 2.62 14.31 5.15
CA GLN A 44 3.28 15.58 4.93
C GLN A 44 4.10 15.51 3.64
N PRO A 45 3.80 16.30 2.60
CA PRO A 45 4.64 16.38 1.43
C PRO A 45 5.84 17.31 1.73
N ILE A 46 6.97 16.73 2.11
CA ILE A 46 8.23 17.49 2.31
C ILE A 46 9.07 17.48 1.02
N LEU A 47 9.27 16.30 0.42
CA LEU A 47 10.00 16.12 -0.85
C LEU A 47 9.34 15.02 -1.71
N THR A 48 8.95 13.94 -1.03
CA THR A 48 8.11 12.84 -1.53
C THR A 48 6.93 12.66 -0.58
N LEU A 49 5.96 11.81 -0.95
CA LEU A 49 4.88 11.42 -0.06
C LEU A 49 5.45 10.72 1.18
N GLN A 50 5.42 11.38 2.34
CA GLN A 50 5.79 10.79 3.63
C GLN A 50 4.55 10.62 4.50
N MET A 51 4.10 9.37 4.63
CA MET A 51 3.00 9.03 5.54
C MET A 51 3.48 9.25 6.98
N ASN A 52 2.64 9.88 7.81
CA ASN A 52 2.99 10.15 9.21
C ASN A 52 3.10 8.85 10.04
N ARG A 53 2.29 7.84 9.68
CA ARG A 53 2.14 6.59 10.44
C ARG A 53 2.19 5.37 9.51
N PRO A 54 3.34 5.11 8.84
CA PRO A 54 3.45 4.03 7.86
C PRO A 54 3.27 2.65 8.50
N ASP A 55 3.63 2.50 9.78
CA ASP A 55 3.49 1.25 10.53
C ASP A 55 2.04 0.84 10.81
N GLU A 56 1.07 1.71 10.54
CA GLU A 56 -0.36 1.36 10.60
C GLU A 56 -0.88 0.73 9.30
N VAL A 57 -0.08 0.81 8.22
CA VAL A 57 -0.41 0.18 6.95
C VAL A 57 -0.17 -1.32 7.04
N ARG A 58 -1.20 -2.10 6.70
CA ARG A 58 -1.09 -3.55 6.47
C ARG A 58 -1.69 -3.84 5.11
N LEU A 59 -0.85 -4.32 4.20
CA LEU A 59 -1.22 -4.69 2.85
C LEU A 59 -1.00 -6.18 2.66
N ARG A 60 -1.83 -6.80 1.83
CA ARG A 60 -1.57 -8.14 1.32
C ARG A 60 -1.56 -8.12 -0.21
N TRP A 61 -0.72 -8.98 -0.78
CA TRP A 61 -0.72 -9.25 -2.21
C TRP A 61 -1.66 -10.40 -2.50
N LYS A 62 -2.52 -10.23 -3.48
CA LYS A 62 -3.42 -11.27 -3.99
C LYS A 62 -3.07 -11.51 -5.45
N ARG A 63 -2.91 -12.77 -5.88
CA ARG A 63 -2.76 -13.04 -7.32
C ARG A 63 -4.03 -12.60 -8.05
N ARG A 64 -3.85 -12.01 -9.23
CA ARG A 64 -4.95 -11.68 -10.14
C ARG A 64 -5.65 -12.96 -10.60
#